data_AF-Q67SQ1-F1
#
_entry.id   AF-Q67SQ1-F1
#
_cell.length_a   1.000
_cell.length_b   1.000
_cell.length_c   1.000
_cell.angle_alpha   90.00
_cell.angle_beta   90.00
_cell.angle_gamma   90.00
#
_symmetry.space_group_name_H-M   'P 1'
#
loop_
_entity.id
_entity.type
_entity.pdbx_description
1 polymer ?
#
loop_
_entity_poly.entity_id
_entity_poly.type
_entity_poly.pdbx_seq_one_letter_code
_entity_poly.pdbx_strand_id
1 'polypeptide(L)'
;MVGVWPLPIHHVEVRLMQSHGTTPNIAAQAITSTTRHGFLVALGWVAQRLNLAEILNRHLRIKQKTYAHTPVDKVVEALVAILGNCRYMKDLNFDPEPLVADPAVAQAWGQERFAHFPPSVRPSAS
;
A
#
# COMPACT_ATOMS: atom_id res chain seq x y z
N MET A 1 -3.20 -17.56 -39.30
CA MET A 1 -4.23 -16.51 -39.23
C MET A 1 -4.54 -16.27 -37.76
N VAL A 2 -4.17 -15.10 -37.24
CA VAL A 2 -4.27 -14.76 -35.81
C VAL A 2 -5.67 -14.20 -35.56
N GLY A 3 -6.44 -14.86 -34.70
CA GLY A 3 -7.75 -14.37 -34.25
C GLY A 3 -7.59 -13.23 -33.27
N VAL A 4 -8.08 -12.06 -33.63
CA VAL A 4 -8.21 -10.89 -32.74
C VAL A 4 -9.50 -11.08 -31.93
N TRP A 5 -9.36 -11.17 -30.60
CA TRP A 5 -10.50 -11.23 -29.68
C TRP A 5 -10.88 -9.79 -29.27
N PRO A 6 -12.12 -9.34 -29.44
CA PRO A 6 -12.54 -8.03 -28.96
C PRO A 6 -12.83 -8.09 -27.45
N LEU A 7 -12.11 -7.29 -26.66
CA LEU A 7 -12.47 -7.04 -25.26
C LEU A 7 -13.62 -6.03 -25.22
N PRO A 8 -14.72 -6.29 -24.49
CA PRO A 8 -15.74 -5.28 -24.25
C PRO A 8 -15.20 -4.31 -23.20
N ILE A 9 -14.75 -3.15 -23.65
CA ILE A 9 -14.47 -2.01 -22.77
C ILE A 9 -15.85 -1.47 -22.37
N HIS A 10 -16.35 -1.86 -21.18
CA HIS A 10 -17.52 -1.19 -20.63
C HIS A 10 -17.16 0.28 -20.43
N HIS A 11 -17.85 1.16 -21.16
CA HIS A 11 -17.78 2.60 -20.98
C HIS A 11 -18.14 2.94 -19.52
N VAL A 12 -17.15 3.31 -18.73
CA VAL A 12 -17.38 3.96 -17.43
C VAL A 12 -17.74 5.41 -17.73
N GLU A 13 -19.03 5.66 -17.94
CA GLU A 13 -19.56 7.02 -18.00
C GLU A 13 -19.42 7.63 -16.60
N VAL A 14 -18.44 8.51 -16.41
CA VAL A 14 -18.31 9.31 -15.19
C VAL A 14 -19.41 10.36 -15.23
N ARG A 15 -20.62 9.96 -14.85
CA ARG A 15 -21.73 10.88 -14.64
C ARG A 15 -21.49 11.61 -13.33
N LEU A 16 -20.90 12.80 -13.42
CA LEU A 16 -20.87 13.79 -12.35
C LEU A 16 -22.32 14.16 -12.01
N MET A 17 -22.91 13.42 -11.07
CA MET A 17 -24.19 13.75 -10.49
C MET A 17 -23.95 14.93 -9.54
N GLN A 18 -24.29 16.13 -10.01
CA GLN A 18 -24.48 17.28 -9.13
C GLN A 18 -25.71 17.00 -8.26
N SER A 19 -25.49 16.44 -7.08
CA SER A 19 -26.48 16.43 -6.00
C SER A 19 -26.10 17.50 -4.99
N HIS A 20 -26.87 18.59 -4.98
CA HIS A 20 -26.87 19.54 -3.88
C HIS A 20 -27.23 18.80 -2.58
N GLY A 21 -26.29 18.71 -1.64
CA GLY A 21 -26.51 18.06 -0.35
C GLY A 21 -25.21 17.56 0.29
N THR A 22 -24.49 18.46 0.96
CA THR A 22 -23.51 18.17 2.03
C THR A 22 -22.40 17.16 1.71
N THR A 23 -21.43 17.58 0.89
CA THR A 23 -20.07 17.02 0.94
C THR A 23 -19.03 18.08 1.30
N PRO A 24 -18.92 18.44 2.60
CA PRO A 24 -17.66 18.94 3.12
C PRO A 24 -17.31 18.15 4.37
N ASN A 25 -16.87 16.89 4.24
CA ASN A 25 -16.20 16.28 5.38
C ASN A 25 -15.21 15.17 5.03
N ILE A 26 -15.41 14.38 3.98
CA ILE A 26 -14.49 13.25 3.70
C ILE A 26 -13.16 13.72 3.10
N ALA A 27 -13.21 14.71 2.19
CA ALA A 27 -12.01 15.34 1.64
C ALA A 27 -11.32 16.30 2.64
N ALA A 28 -12.06 16.85 3.61
CA ALA A 28 -11.53 17.79 4.60
C ALA A 28 -10.89 17.08 5.81
N GLN A 29 -11.45 15.94 6.24
CA GLN A 29 -10.87 15.11 7.32
C GLN A 29 -9.61 14.35 6.88
N ALA A 30 -9.43 14.12 5.58
CA ALA A 30 -8.27 13.41 5.05
C ALA A 30 -6.97 14.25 5.04
N ILE A 31 -7.04 15.55 5.35
CA ILE A 31 -5.91 16.50 5.29
C ILE A 31 -5.59 17.07 6.69
N THR A 32 -6.00 16.38 7.76
CA THR A 32 -5.66 16.81 9.14
C THR A 32 -4.54 15.98 9.77
N SER A 33 -3.87 15.11 9.00
CA SER A 33 -2.60 14.51 9.39
C SER A 33 -1.50 14.97 8.42
N THR A 34 -0.61 15.85 8.88
CA THR A 34 0.61 16.17 8.15
C THR A 34 1.54 14.96 8.22
N THR A 35 1.65 14.22 7.13
CA THR A 35 2.66 13.16 6.95
C THR A 35 3.74 13.65 6.00
N ARG A 36 5.01 13.32 6.29
CA ARG A 36 6.12 13.55 5.37
C ARG A 36 6.15 12.56 4.21
N HIS A 37 5.33 11.51 4.30
CA HIS A 37 5.15 10.47 3.29
C HIS A 37 3.91 10.71 2.42
N GLY A 38 3.50 11.97 2.22
CA GLY A 38 2.28 12.32 1.47
C GLY A 38 2.19 11.71 0.07
N PHE A 39 3.33 11.53 -0.62
CA PHE A 39 3.35 10.84 -1.91
C PHE A 39 3.00 9.35 -1.80
N LEU A 40 3.47 8.66 -0.75
CA LEU A 40 3.13 7.27 -0.48
C LEU A 40 1.67 7.09 -0.08
N VAL A 41 1.08 8.07 0.62
CA VAL A 41 -0.36 8.10 0.89
C VAL A 41 -1.15 8.20 -0.40
N ALA A 42 -0.79 9.13 -1.30
CA ALA A 42 -1.46 9.29 -2.59
C ALA A 42 -1.38 8.01 -3.44
N LEU A 43 -0.20 7.37 -3.51
CA LEU A 43 -0.02 6.11 -4.21
C LEU A 43 -0.78 4.95 -3.56
N GLY A 44 -0.86 4.90 -2.23
CA GLY A 44 -1.66 3.90 -1.51
C GLY A 44 -3.14 3.96 -1.91
N TRP A 45 -3.72 5.15 -1.97
CA TRP A 45 -5.11 5.33 -2.42
C TRP A 45 -5.33 4.86 -3.86
N VAL A 46 -4.37 5.11 -4.76
CA VAL A 46 -4.41 4.57 -6.12
C VAL A 46 -4.34 3.03 -6.09
N ALA A 47 -3.44 2.45 -5.29
CA ALA A 47 -3.30 1.00 -5.16
C ALA A 47 -4.59 0.32 -4.66
N GLN A 48 -5.29 0.93 -3.69
CA GLN A 48 -6.60 0.46 -3.25
C GLN A 48 -7.65 0.52 -4.36
N ARG A 49 -7.68 1.63 -5.11
CA ARG A 49 -8.65 1.80 -6.21
C ARG A 49 -8.42 0.79 -7.35
N LEU A 50 -7.19 0.31 -7.50
CA LEU A 50 -6.84 -0.77 -8.42
C LEU A 50 -7.07 -2.17 -7.84
N ASN A 51 -7.49 -2.30 -6.58
CA ASN A 51 -7.56 -3.56 -5.84
C ASN A 51 -6.24 -4.34 -5.86
N LEU A 52 -5.11 -3.62 -5.76
CA LEU A 52 -3.77 -4.21 -5.93
C LEU A 52 -3.53 -5.41 -4.99
N ALA A 53 -3.88 -5.27 -3.70
CA ALA A 53 -3.70 -6.34 -2.73
C ALA A 53 -4.49 -7.62 -3.10
N GLU A 54 -5.71 -7.48 -3.61
CA GLU A 54 -6.53 -8.61 -4.05
C GLU A 54 -5.95 -9.27 -5.30
N ILE A 55 -5.49 -8.47 -6.27
CA ILE A 55 -4.81 -8.95 -7.48
C ILE A 55 -3.56 -9.75 -7.09
N LEU A 56 -2.73 -9.20 -6.19
CA LEU A 56 -1.56 -9.89 -5.67
C LEU A 56 -1.95 -11.18 -4.96
N ASN A 57 -2.96 -11.16 -4.08
CA ASN A 57 -3.42 -12.36 -3.39
C ASN A 57 -3.91 -13.45 -4.35
N ARG A 58 -4.58 -13.07 -5.45
CA ARG A 58 -5.11 -14.02 -6.44
C ARG A 58 -4.01 -14.65 -7.29
N HIS A 59 -3.00 -13.87 -7.68
CA HIS A 59 -1.98 -14.32 -8.64
C HIS A 59 -0.69 -14.80 -7.98
N LEU A 60 -0.38 -14.34 -6.78
CA LEU A 60 0.89 -14.60 -6.10
C LEU A 60 0.76 -15.79 -5.14
N ARG A 61 1.02 -17.00 -5.65
CA ARG A 61 0.99 -18.23 -4.83
C ARG A 61 2.33 -18.45 -4.13
N ILE A 62 2.58 -17.72 -3.05
CA ILE A 62 3.79 -17.89 -2.23
C ILE A 62 3.52 -18.91 -1.12
N LYS A 63 4.25 -20.04 -1.14
CA LYS A 63 4.26 -20.98 -0.02
C LYS A 63 5.17 -20.44 1.09
N GLN A 64 4.58 -19.75 2.06
CA GLN A 64 5.28 -19.30 3.27
C GLN A 64 4.34 -19.39 4.48
N LYS A 65 4.91 -19.64 5.66
CA LYS A 65 4.17 -19.64 6.92
C LYS A 65 3.72 -18.21 7.26
N THR A 66 2.41 -18.02 7.39
CA THR A 66 1.81 -16.80 7.93
C THR A 66 1.90 -16.84 9.45
N TYR A 67 2.43 -15.79 10.08
CA TYR A 67 2.46 -15.64 11.53
C TYR A 67 1.68 -14.39 11.94
N ALA A 68 2.22 -13.21 11.62
CA ALA A 68 1.54 -11.92 11.81
C ALA A 68 1.13 -11.25 10.49
N HIS A 69 1.93 -11.42 9.43
CA HIS A 69 1.71 -10.83 8.10
C HIS A 69 1.65 -11.93 7.05
N THR A 70 0.68 -11.85 6.14
CA THR A 70 0.56 -12.75 5.00
C THR A 70 1.71 -12.52 4.02
N PRO A 71 1.98 -13.47 3.09
CA PRO A 71 2.99 -13.25 2.05
C PRO A 71 2.69 -12.01 1.20
N VAL A 72 1.41 -11.71 0.95
CA VAL A 72 0.98 -10.54 0.18
C VAL A 72 1.29 -9.26 0.94
N ASP A 73 1.02 -9.23 2.25
CA ASP A 73 1.32 -8.05 3.08
C ASP A 73 2.81 -7.70 3.01
N LYS A 74 3.68 -8.72 3.02
CA LYS A 74 5.14 -8.54 2.90
C LYS A 74 5.55 -8.01 1.53
N VAL A 75 4.85 -8.39 0.46
CA VAL A 75 5.10 -7.83 -0.88
C VAL A 75 4.65 -6.39 -0.97
N VAL A 76 3.50 -6.06 -0.38
CA VAL A 76 3.03 -4.67 -0.28
C VAL A 76 4.04 -3.85 0.53
N GLU A 77 4.49 -4.33 1.69
CA GLU A 77 5.55 -3.69 2.49
C GLU A 77 6.83 -3.44 1.69
N ALA A 78 7.29 -4.43 0.91
CA ALA A 78 8.46 -4.28 0.05
C ALA A 78 8.23 -3.25 -1.07
N LEU A 79 7.03 -3.18 -1.64
CA LEU A 79 6.68 -2.15 -2.62
C LEU A 79 6.71 -0.76 -2.00
N VAL A 80 6.12 -0.59 -0.81
CA VAL A 80 6.15 0.70 -0.10
C VAL A 80 7.59 1.08 0.26
N ALA A 81 8.43 0.13 0.66
CA ALA A 81 9.86 0.34 0.91
C ALA A 81 10.60 0.88 -0.33
N ILE A 82 10.36 0.26 -1.50
CA ILE A 82 10.98 0.67 -2.76
C ILE A 82 10.53 2.08 -3.15
N LEU A 83 9.22 2.36 -3.05
CA LEU A 83 8.67 3.68 -3.37
C LEU A 83 9.11 4.76 -2.37
N GLY A 84 9.35 4.37 -1.11
CA GLY A 84 9.90 5.22 -0.05
C GLY A 84 11.42 5.39 -0.11
N ASN A 85 12.08 4.85 -1.14
CA ASN A 85 13.53 4.90 -1.30
C ASN A 85 14.31 4.30 -0.11
N CYS A 86 13.74 3.31 0.58
CA CYS A 86 14.43 2.55 1.62
C CYS A 86 15.47 1.62 0.99
N ARG A 87 16.71 1.61 1.51
CA ARG A 87 17.77 0.75 0.99
C ARG A 87 17.63 -0.69 1.47
N TYR A 88 17.09 -0.88 2.68
CA TYR A 88 16.85 -2.16 3.31
C TYR A 88 15.47 -2.17 3.97
N MET A 89 14.83 -3.34 4.09
CA MET A 89 13.53 -3.45 4.79
C MET A 89 13.58 -2.98 6.25
N LYS A 90 14.73 -3.14 6.93
CA LYS A 90 14.90 -2.63 8.29
C LYS A 90 14.78 -1.11 8.36
N ASP A 91 15.09 -0.39 7.28
CA ASP A 91 15.07 1.07 7.25
C ASP A 91 13.63 1.60 7.44
N LEU A 92 12.61 0.79 7.16
CA LEU A 92 11.21 1.12 7.49
C LEU A 92 10.99 1.38 8.99
N ASN A 93 11.83 0.79 9.86
CA ASN A 93 11.76 0.96 11.31
C ASN A 93 12.73 2.01 11.85
N PHE A 94 13.82 2.27 11.15
CA PHE A 94 14.99 2.97 11.71
C PHE A 94 15.37 4.26 10.99
N ASP A 95 14.63 4.65 9.95
CA ASP A 95 14.75 5.98 9.36
C ASP A 95 14.42 7.06 10.41
N PRO A 96 15.03 8.27 10.34
CA PRO A 96 14.65 9.40 11.20
C PRO A 96 13.15 9.67 11.30
N GLU A 97 12.38 9.30 10.28
CA GLU A 97 10.92 9.31 10.32
C GLU A 97 10.38 7.93 9.88
N PRO A 98 10.24 6.98 10.81
CA PRO A 98 9.98 5.58 10.46
C PRO A 98 8.63 5.41 9.77
N LEU A 99 8.66 4.85 8.57
CA LEU A 99 7.46 4.54 7.80
C LEU A 99 6.52 3.57 8.54
N VAL A 100 7.08 2.66 9.35
CA VAL A 100 6.31 1.74 10.21
C VAL A 100 5.44 2.46 11.23
N ALA A 101 5.81 3.68 11.61
CA ALA A 101 5.06 4.51 12.56
C ALA A 101 4.07 5.46 11.88
N ASP A 102 3.93 5.44 10.54
CA ASP A 102 3.04 6.33 9.82
C ASP A 102 1.65 5.70 9.58
N PRO A 103 0.63 6.07 10.37
CA PRO A 103 -0.70 5.49 10.25
C PRO A 103 -1.41 5.90 8.95
N ALA A 104 -1.08 7.07 8.39
CA ALA A 104 -1.71 7.53 7.15
C ALA A 104 -1.24 6.69 5.96
N VAL A 105 0.05 6.30 5.94
CA VAL A 105 0.59 5.39 4.93
C VAL A 105 0.01 3.99 5.13
N ALA A 106 0.00 3.43 6.34
CA ALA A 106 -0.58 2.11 6.59
C ALA A 106 -2.04 2.02 6.12
N GLN A 107 -2.87 3.00 6.50
CA GLN A 107 -4.26 3.08 6.09
C GLN A 107 -4.41 3.18 4.56
N ALA A 108 -3.63 4.04 3.90
CA ALA A 108 -3.70 4.20 2.45
C ALA A 108 -3.31 2.92 1.70
N TRP A 109 -2.44 2.09 2.27
CA TRP A 109 -2.04 0.81 1.67
C TRP A 109 -2.91 -0.38 2.12
N GLY A 110 -3.99 -0.13 2.87
CA GLY A 110 -4.94 -1.16 3.29
C GLY A 110 -4.39 -2.10 4.36
N GLN A 111 -3.38 -1.64 5.11
CA GLN A 111 -2.78 -2.40 6.22
C GLN A 111 -3.16 -1.79 7.56
N GLU A 112 -3.36 -2.62 8.57
CA GLU A 112 -3.56 -2.16 9.95
C GLU A 112 -2.27 -1.53 10.50
N ARG A 113 -1.12 -2.14 10.18
CA ARG A 113 0.23 -1.67 10.50
C ARG A 113 1.25 -2.40 9.65
N PHE A 114 2.39 -1.76 9.38
CA PHE A 114 3.52 -2.43 8.75
C PHE A 114 4.26 -3.36 9.73
N ALA A 115 4.89 -4.41 9.21
CA ALA A 115 5.71 -5.31 10.00
C ALA A 115 6.91 -4.60 10.62
N HIS A 116 7.15 -4.88 11.91
CA HIS A 116 8.40 -4.50 12.55
C HIS A 116 9.51 -5.48 12.16
N PHE A 117 10.59 -4.98 11.55
CA PHE A 117 11.73 -5.82 11.16
C PHE A 117 12.83 -5.70 12.22
N PRO A 118 12.97 -6.70 13.12
CA PRO A 118 14.01 -6.65 14.13
C PRO A 118 15.38 -6.64 13.46
N PRO A 119 16.38 -5.96 14.06
CA PRO A 119 17.74 -5.98 13.54
C PRO A 119 18.24 -7.42 13.52
N SER A 120 18.85 -7.83 12.41
CA SER A 120 19.51 -9.13 12.34
C SER A 120 20.66 -9.16 13.35
N VAL A 121 20.50 -9.90 14.45
CA VAL A 121 21.61 -10.17 15.37
C VAL A 121 22.62 -11.01 14.59
N ARG A 122 23.78 -10.43 14.25
CA ARG A 122 24.91 -11.25 13.80
C ARG A 122 25.42 -12.03 15.02
N PRO A 123 25.58 -13.36 14.96
CA PRO A 123 26.25 -14.08 16.02
C PRO A 123 27.67 -13.54 16.15
N SER A 124 28.06 -13.15 17.37
CA SER A 124 29.44 -12.80 17.68
C SER A 124 30.29 -14.05 17.48
N ALA A 125 31.25 -13.99 16.55
CA ALA A 125 32.29 -15.00 16.49
C ALA A 125 33.09 -14.94 17.81
N SER A 126 33.10 -16.05 18.55
CA SER A 126 34.02 -16.32 19.66
C SER A 126 35.10 -17.27 19.19
#